data_AF-A0A150RK64-F1
#
_entry.id   AF-A0A150RK64-F1
#
_cell.length_a   1.000
_cell.length_b   1.000
_cell.length_c   1.000
_cell.angle_alpha   90.00
_cell.angle_beta   90.00
_cell.angle_gamma   90.00
#
_symmetry.space_group_name_H-M   'P 1'
#
loop_
_entity.id
_entity.type
_entity.pdbx_description
1 polymer ?
#
loop_
_entity_poly.entity_id
_entity_poly.type
_entity_poly.pdbx_seq_one_letter_code
_entity_poly.pdbx_strand_id
1 'polypeptide(L)'
;MLRVEEVFVSLSLSNQQLVPQRGSDDCAGGQRGEGPGGRPARTIDAGGRSAEGAPAATMEEGAPASERRRRRSDDPITALHYQLSTTRTEANLDVVVLVDDSGCLVAGAGAWPACEELAAYAPLLANRDAVQSAAVGSRIAALTAEVEVQSLSVAGAEVLLCGRGGTAERGASIAR
;
A
#
# COMPACT_ATOMS: atom_id res chain seq x y z
N MET A 1 13.75 -2.45 22.25
CA MET A 1 12.51 -1.70 22.46
C MET A 1 12.34 -0.79 21.26
N LEU A 2 11.68 -1.29 20.20
CA LEU A 2 11.46 -0.51 18.99
C LEU A 2 10.13 0.22 19.14
N ARG A 3 10.13 1.53 18.89
CA ARG A 3 8.90 2.34 18.94
C ARG A 3 8.05 2.01 17.72
N VAL A 4 6.72 2.12 17.81
CA VAL A 4 5.80 1.94 16.66
C VAL A 4 6.20 2.82 15.46
N GLU A 5 6.88 3.95 15.72
CA GLU A 5 7.47 4.81 14.69
C GLU A 5 8.69 4.19 13.97
N GLU A 6 9.46 3.29 14.59
CA GLU A 6 10.60 2.60 13.95
C GLU A 6 10.16 1.46 13.02
N VAL A 7 9.07 0.76 13.34
CA VAL A 7 8.41 -0.17 12.40
C VAL A 7 8.01 0.60 11.13
N PHE A 8 7.52 1.83 11.32
CA PHE A 8 7.16 2.76 10.24
C PHE A 8 8.34 3.18 9.36
N VAL A 9 9.52 3.36 9.97
CA VAL A 9 10.75 3.77 9.28
C VAL A 9 11.40 2.58 8.55
N SER A 10 11.34 1.37 9.11
CA SER A 10 11.89 0.16 8.46
C SER A 10 11.11 -0.23 7.19
N LEU A 11 9.78 -0.14 7.24
CA LEU A 11 8.90 -0.36 6.08
C LEU A 11 9.03 0.75 5.02
N SER A 12 9.24 2.01 5.43
CA SER A 12 9.39 3.15 4.53
C SER A 12 10.79 3.27 3.91
N LEU A 13 11.87 2.96 4.64
CA LEU A 13 13.25 3.03 4.15
C LEU A 13 13.57 1.90 3.16
N SER A 14 13.01 0.70 3.36
CA SER A 14 13.20 -0.42 2.44
C SER A 14 12.62 -0.14 1.04
N ASN A 15 11.59 0.70 0.94
CA ASN A 15 10.96 1.07 -0.33
C ASN A 15 11.66 2.24 -1.06
N GLN A 16 12.46 3.07 -0.37
CA GLN A 16 13.17 4.19 -0.99
C GLN A 16 14.45 3.75 -1.74
N GLN A 17 14.98 2.56 -1.49
CA GLN A 17 16.23 2.08 -2.12
C GLN A 17 16.04 1.43 -3.49
N LEU A 18 14.80 1.25 -3.97
CA LEU A 18 14.52 0.49 -5.19
C LEU A 18 13.78 1.28 -6.28
N VAL A 19 13.81 2.62 -6.26
CA VAL A 19 13.37 3.42 -7.41
C VAL A 19 14.37 3.19 -8.57
N PRO A 20 13.99 2.51 -9.67
CA PRO A 20 14.83 2.50 -10.85
C PRO A 20 14.78 3.91 -11.44
N GLN A 21 15.95 4.52 -11.62
CA GLN A 21 16.12 5.72 -12.43
C GLN A 21 15.51 5.44 -13.81
N ARG A 22 14.35 6.04 -14.10
CA ARG A 22 13.74 5.98 -15.44
C ARG A 22 14.68 6.72 -16.39
N GLY A 23 15.40 5.95 -17.19
CA GLY A 23 16.13 6.44 -18.35
C GLY A 23 15.19 7.20 -19.26
N SER A 24 15.58 8.44 -19.54
CA SER A 24 15.15 9.25 -20.67
C SER A 24 15.37 8.48 -21.97
N ASP A 25 14.37 8.39 -22.82
CA ASP A 25 14.59 8.29 -24.27
C ASP A 25 13.45 8.99 -25.01
N ASP A 26 13.88 9.89 -25.89
CA ASP A 26 13.11 10.86 -26.65
C ASP A 26 12.39 10.27 -27.89
N CYS A 27 11.32 10.98 -28.26
CA CYS A 27 10.71 11.23 -29.57
C CYS A 27 11.05 10.36 -30.82
N ALA A 28 10.00 9.92 -31.56
CA ALA A 28 9.59 10.50 -32.86
C ALA A 28 8.65 9.63 -33.73
N GLY A 29 7.69 10.29 -34.41
CA GLY A 29 6.99 9.85 -35.65
C GLY A 29 5.64 9.14 -35.46
N GLY A 30 4.50 9.46 -36.07
CA GLY A 30 4.12 10.33 -37.19
C GLY A 30 3.18 9.57 -38.15
N GLN A 31 2.10 10.25 -38.62
CA GLN A 31 1.15 9.95 -39.74
C GLN A 31 -0.22 9.34 -39.34
N ARG A 32 -1.39 9.99 -39.55
CA ARG A 32 -2.13 10.56 -40.72
C ARG A 32 -3.03 9.55 -41.46
N GLY A 33 -4.32 9.93 -41.61
CA GLY A 33 -5.38 9.37 -42.47
C GLY A 33 -6.75 9.66 -41.84
N GLU A 34 -7.55 10.68 -42.19
CA GLU A 34 -8.21 11.10 -43.45
C GLU A 34 -9.53 10.34 -43.74
N GLY A 35 -10.67 11.05 -43.65
CA GLY A 35 -11.97 10.60 -44.18
C GLY A 35 -13.17 11.50 -43.75
N PRO A 36 -14.15 11.82 -44.61
CA PRO A 36 -14.84 13.12 -44.63
C PRO A 36 -16.37 13.10 -44.40
N GLY A 37 -16.97 14.25 -44.10
CA GLY A 37 -18.38 14.52 -44.42
C GLY A 37 -19.12 15.53 -43.52
N GLY A 38 -19.62 16.63 -44.12
CA GLY A 38 -20.79 17.37 -43.59
C GLY A 38 -20.64 18.89 -43.38
N ARG A 39 -20.91 19.68 -44.44
CA ARG A 39 -21.14 21.16 -44.45
C ARG A 39 -22.56 21.52 -43.92
N PRO A 40 -23.00 22.80 -43.89
CA PRO A 40 -22.41 24.01 -43.27
C PRO A 40 -23.47 24.86 -42.50
N ALA A 41 -23.05 25.77 -41.62
CA ALA A 41 -23.84 26.99 -41.34
C ALA A 41 -22.92 28.15 -40.93
N ARG A 42 -23.06 29.26 -41.67
CA ARG A 42 -22.48 30.60 -41.45
C ARG A 42 -23.01 31.14 -40.10
N THR A 43 -22.32 32.01 -39.37
CA THR A 43 -22.19 33.45 -39.70
C THR A 43 -21.16 34.12 -38.77
N ILE A 44 -20.23 34.81 -39.41
CA ILE A 44 -19.45 36.00 -39.06
C ILE A 44 -19.95 36.79 -37.83
N ASP A 45 -19.09 37.02 -36.83
CA ASP A 45 -18.85 38.39 -36.35
C ASP A 45 -17.46 38.55 -35.71
N ALA A 46 -17.00 39.80 -35.75
CA ALA A 46 -15.62 40.23 -35.67
C ALA A 46 -15.19 40.69 -34.26
N GLY A 47 -13.87 40.65 -34.03
CA GLY A 47 -13.19 41.72 -33.27
C GLY A 47 -12.93 41.46 -31.79
N GLY A 48 -11.75 40.92 -31.48
CA GLY A 48 -11.17 40.96 -30.13
C GLY A 48 -9.68 40.67 -30.17
N ARG A 49 -8.86 41.68 -30.49
CA ARG A 49 -7.39 41.59 -30.42
C ARG A 49 -6.96 41.67 -28.95
N SER A 50 -6.68 40.53 -28.32
CA SER A 50 -5.89 40.48 -27.08
C SER A 50 -4.41 40.38 -27.43
N ALA A 51 -3.67 41.43 -27.09
CA ALA A 51 -2.23 41.49 -27.21
C ALA A 51 -1.57 40.60 -26.15
N GLU A 52 -0.56 39.87 -26.61
CA GLU A 52 0.38 39.06 -25.85
C GLU A 52 1.17 39.88 -24.83
N GLY A 53 1.49 39.24 -23.71
CA GLY A 53 2.37 39.76 -22.67
C GLY A 53 2.67 38.69 -21.63
N ALA A 54 3.28 37.57 -22.04
CA ALA A 54 3.80 36.54 -21.15
C ALA A 54 5.31 36.75 -20.93
N PRO A 55 5.80 36.97 -19.70
CA PRO A 55 7.21 36.83 -19.39
C PRO A 55 7.55 35.39 -18.97
N ALA A 56 8.52 34.86 -19.71
CA ALA A 56 9.65 34.02 -19.28
C ALA A 56 9.59 33.27 -17.94
N ALA A 57 9.64 31.95 -18.08
CA ALA A 57 10.43 30.97 -17.30
C ALA A 57 11.02 31.44 -15.95
N THR A 58 10.50 30.85 -14.88
CA THR A 58 11.33 30.50 -13.72
C THR A 58 11.26 28.99 -13.56
N MET A 59 12.40 28.34 -13.77
CA MET A 59 12.65 26.97 -13.38
C MET A 59 12.58 26.91 -11.85
N GLU A 60 11.47 26.40 -11.33
CA GLU A 60 11.44 25.80 -10.00
C GLU A 60 11.21 24.32 -10.25
N GLU A 61 12.32 23.59 -10.32
CA GLU A 61 12.37 22.15 -10.24
C GLU A 61 11.93 21.76 -8.83
N GLY A 62 10.61 21.78 -8.63
CA GLY A 62 9.98 21.25 -7.45
C GLY A 62 10.17 19.75 -7.45
N ALA A 63 11.21 19.29 -6.74
CA ALA A 63 11.33 17.92 -6.26
C ALA A 63 9.94 17.40 -5.84
N PRO A 64 9.57 16.13 -6.09
CA PRO A 64 8.25 15.62 -5.75
C PRO A 64 8.06 15.57 -4.22
N ALA A 65 7.71 16.71 -3.64
CA ALA A 65 7.47 16.92 -2.24
C ALA A 65 6.01 16.58 -1.92
N SER A 66 5.59 15.33 -2.10
CA SER A 66 4.46 14.75 -1.34
C SER A 66 4.18 13.29 -1.69
N GLU A 67 4.93 12.35 -1.15
CA GLU A 67 4.26 11.14 -0.64
C GLU A 67 3.92 11.40 0.84
N ARG A 68 3.07 12.42 1.07
CA ARG A 68 2.42 12.64 2.36
C ARG A 68 1.26 11.64 2.40
N ARG A 69 1.21 10.80 3.45
CA ARG A 69 0.09 9.86 3.79
C ARG A 69 -1.23 10.38 3.21
N ARG A 70 -1.67 9.79 2.10
CA ARG A 70 -2.77 10.32 1.25
C ARG A 70 -4.11 10.37 1.97
N ARG A 71 -4.24 9.63 3.07
CA ARG A 71 -5.37 9.67 3.99
C ARG A 71 -4.85 9.81 5.43
N ARG A 72 -5.45 10.72 6.19
CA ARG A 72 -5.17 10.96 7.60
C ARG A 72 -6.50 10.98 8.36
N SER A 73 -6.45 10.53 9.61
CA SER A 73 -7.58 10.57 10.54
C SER A 73 -7.02 10.85 11.93
N ASP A 74 -7.75 11.62 12.75
CA ASP A 74 -7.44 11.80 14.17
C ASP A 74 -7.97 10.63 15.01
N ASP A 75 -8.88 9.82 14.45
CA ASP A 75 -9.25 8.52 15.03
C ASP A 75 -8.15 7.48 14.76
N PRO A 76 -7.52 6.92 15.81
CA PRO A 76 -6.36 6.04 15.67
C PRO A 76 -6.69 4.73 14.95
N ILE A 77 -7.90 4.18 15.13
CA ILE A 77 -8.30 2.92 14.48
C ILE A 77 -8.46 3.14 12.97
N THR A 78 -9.12 4.23 12.57
CA THR A 78 -9.24 4.61 11.16
C THR A 78 -7.87 4.90 10.55
N ALA A 79 -7.01 5.61 11.27
CA ALA A 79 -5.65 5.90 10.80
C ALA A 79 -4.85 4.61 10.57
N LEU A 80 -4.93 3.65 11.50
CA LEU A 80 -4.28 2.35 11.40
C LEU A 80 -4.85 1.54 10.23
N HIS A 81 -6.17 1.51 10.04
CA HIS A 81 -6.78 0.84 8.89
C HIS A 81 -6.28 1.41 7.56
N TYR A 82 -6.14 2.74 7.43
CA TYR A 82 -5.57 3.34 6.23
C TYR A 82 -4.13 2.91 5.98
N GLN A 83 -3.32 2.84 7.04
CA GLN A 83 -1.94 2.37 6.94
C GLN A 83 -1.88 0.92 6.46
N LEU A 84 -2.65 0.03 7.08
CA LEU A 84 -2.73 -1.38 6.69
C LEU A 84 -3.26 -1.54 5.27
N SER A 85 -4.24 -0.74 4.85
CA SER A 85 -4.75 -0.76 3.49
C SER A 85 -3.70 -0.34 2.45
N THR A 86 -2.89 0.67 2.77
CA THR A 86 -1.75 1.06 1.92
C THR A 86 -0.72 -0.06 1.85
N THR A 87 -0.31 -0.61 3.00
CA THR A 87 0.62 -1.75 3.06
C THR A 87 0.13 -2.94 2.24
N ARG A 88 -1.16 -3.30 2.37
CA ARG A 88 -1.77 -4.39 1.60
C ARG A 88 -1.62 -4.16 0.10
N THR A 89 -1.97 -2.96 -0.38
CA THR A 89 -1.90 -2.63 -1.80
C THR A 89 -0.46 -2.59 -2.30
N GLU A 90 0.47 -2.00 -1.55
CA GLU A 90 1.88 -1.87 -1.96
C GLU A 90 2.61 -3.20 -1.97
N ALA A 91 2.35 -4.07 -0.98
CA ALA A 91 2.94 -5.40 -0.90
C ALA A 91 2.16 -6.47 -1.70
N ASN A 92 1.06 -6.08 -2.37
CA ASN A 92 0.16 -6.98 -3.10
C ASN A 92 -0.31 -8.17 -2.25
N LEU A 93 -0.66 -7.89 -0.99
CA LEU A 93 -1.18 -8.88 -0.05
C LEU A 93 -2.69 -9.08 -0.27
N ASP A 94 -3.18 -10.27 0.04
CA ASP A 94 -4.61 -10.54 0.08
C ASP A 94 -5.24 -9.97 1.35
N VAL A 95 -4.52 -10.09 2.46
CA VAL A 95 -4.91 -9.60 3.78
C VAL A 95 -3.69 -9.24 4.62
N VAL A 96 -3.83 -8.19 5.43
CA VAL A 96 -2.90 -7.85 6.51
C VAL A 96 -3.71 -7.44 7.75
N VAL A 97 -3.32 -7.94 8.92
CA VAL A 97 -4.01 -7.72 10.19
C VAL A 97 -3.03 -7.40 11.31
N LEU A 98 -3.48 -6.55 12.23
CA LEU A 98 -2.89 -6.38 13.55
C LEU A 98 -3.82 -7.06 14.56
N VAL A 99 -3.24 -7.92 15.38
CA VAL A 99 -3.95 -8.81 16.31
C VAL A 99 -3.30 -8.69 17.69
N ASP A 100 -4.08 -8.83 18.75
CA ASP A 100 -3.49 -9.02 20.09
C ASP A 100 -3.03 -10.47 20.32
N ASP A 101 -2.44 -10.73 21.49
CA ASP A 101 -1.97 -12.05 21.90
C ASP A 101 -3.09 -13.10 22.10
N SER A 102 -4.32 -12.64 22.27
CA SER A 102 -5.51 -13.50 22.43
C SER A 102 -6.16 -13.89 21.09
N GLY A 103 -5.74 -13.28 19.99
CA GLY A 103 -6.33 -13.50 18.67
C GLY A 103 -7.47 -12.54 18.31
N CYS A 104 -7.65 -11.45 19.07
CA CYS A 104 -8.65 -10.44 18.74
C CYS A 104 -8.10 -9.47 17.67
N LEU A 105 -8.90 -9.27 16.61
CA LEU A 105 -8.57 -8.36 15.52
C LEU A 105 -8.64 -6.91 16.01
N VAL A 106 -7.49 -6.22 16.02
CA VAL A 106 -7.40 -4.79 16.36
C VAL A 106 -7.70 -3.93 15.14
N ALA A 107 -7.08 -4.27 14.00
CA ALA A 107 -7.32 -3.64 12.71
C ALA A 107 -6.92 -4.58 11.58
N GLY A 108 -7.58 -4.48 10.43
CA GLY A 108 -7.24 -5.30 9.27
C GLY A 108 -7.58 -4.63 7.95
N ALA A 109 -6.90 -5.04 6.90
CA ALA A 109 -7.18 -4.68 5.52
C ALA A 109 -7.25 -5.94 4.66
N GLY A 110 -8.40 -6.18 4.04
CA GLY A 110 -8.72 -7.39 3.31
C GLY A 110 -10.22 -7.67 3.36
N ALA A 111 -10.65 -8.82 2.85
CA ALA A 111 -12.03 -9.27 3.06
C ALA A 111 -12.26 -9.58 4.54
N TRP A 112 -13.36 -9.11 5.11
CA TRP A 112 -13.66 -9.27 6.53
C TRP A 112 -13.51 -10.73 7.06
N PRO A 113 -14.06 -11.76 6.39
CA PRO A 113 -13.91 -13.14 6.86
C PRO A 113 -12.46 -13.63 6.86
N ALA A 114 -11.62 -13.12 5.94
CA ALA A 114 -10.20 -13.46 5.90
C ALA A 114 -9.42 -12.78 7.04
N CYS A 115 -9.79 -11.55 7.39
CA CYS A 115 -9.20 -10.85 8.53
C CYS A 115 -9.52 -11.56 9.85
N GLU A 116 -10.79 -11.95 10.05
CA GLU A 116 -11.22 -12.66 11.26
C GLU A 116 -10.56 -14.04 11.37
N GLU A 117 -10.53 -14.80 10.27
CA GLU A 117 -9.83 -16.09 10.27
C GLU A 117 -8.36 -15.92 10.62
N LEU A 118 -7.66 -14.99 9.96
CA LEU A 118 -6.23 -14.80 10.19
C LEU A 118 -5.93 -14.35 11.62
N ALA A 119 -6.77 -13.48 12.18
CA ALA A 119 -6.66 -13.07 13.59
C ALA A 119 -6.81 -14.24 14.56
N ALA A 120 -7.81 -15.11 14.34
CA ALA A 120 -8.05 -16.26 15.20
C ALA A 120 -6.88 -17.27 15.21
N TYR A 121 -6.18 -17.43 14.08
CA TYR A 121 -5.04 -18.32 13.98
C TYR A 121 -3.69 -17.67 14.32
N ALA A 122 -3.60 -16.34 14.36
CA ALA A 122 -2.34 -15.62 14.54
C ALA A 122 -1.55 -16.06 15.80
N PRO A 123 -2.15 -16.20 17.00
CA PRO A 123 -1.41 -16.65 18.18
C PRO A 123 -0.85 -18.07 18.03
N LEU A 124 -1.60 -18.96 17.36
CA LEU A 124 -1.18 -20.34 17.13
C LEU A 124 -0.09 -20.45 16.05
N LEU A 125 -0.08 -19.51 15.09
CA LEU A 125 0.97 -19.40 14.09
C LEU A 125 2.27 -18.85 14.69
N ALA A 126 2.18 -17.96 15.68
CA ALA A 126 3.31 -17.44 16.45
C ALA A 126 3.87 -18.48 17.44
N ASN A 127 3.01 -19.29 18.07
CA ASN A 127 3.41 -20.34 19.02
C ASN A 127 2.82 -21.71 18.62
N ARG A 128 3.49 -22.36 17.66
CA ARG A 128 3.01 -23.63 17.05
C ARG A 128 3.04 -24.81 18.02
N ASP A 129 3.91 -24.78 19.01
CA ASP A 129 4.06 -25.86 20.00
C ASP A 129 2.87 -25.91 20.97
N ALA A 130 2.07 -24.84 21.06
CA ALA A 130 0.86 -24.81 21.87
C ALA A 130 -0.29 -25.65 21.28
N VAL A 131 -0.19 -26.09 20.01
CA VAL A 131 -1.27 -26.79 19.30
C VAL A 131 -1.33 -28.26 19.71
N GLN A 132 -2.35 -28.62 20.48
CA GLN A 132 -2.55 -30.01 20.95
C GLN A 132 -3.50 -30.83 20.07
N SER A 133 -4.30 -30.18 19.22
CA SER A 133 -5.31 -30.83 18.37
C SER A 133 -4.79 -31.08 16.95
N ALA A 134 -4.88 -32.32 16.48
CA ALA A 134 -4.45 -32.70 15.13
C ALA A 134 -5.22 -31.96 14.01
N ALA A 135 -6.52 -31.69 14.21
CA ALA A 135 -7.33 -30.97 13.23
C ALA A 135 -6.94 -29.49 13.11
N VAL A 136 -6.57 -28.86 14.23
CA VAL A 136 -6.06 -27.49 14.24
C VAL A 136 -4.64 -27.46 13.66
N GLY A 137 -3.82 -28.47 13.98
CA GLY A 137 -2.46 -28.61 13.45
C GLY A 137 -2.40 -28.67 11.93
N SER A 138 -3.30 -29.42 11.28
CA SER A 138 -3.33 -29.48 9.80
C SER A 138 -3.71 -28.14 9.17
N ARG A 139 -4.64 -27.38 9.78
CA ARG A 139 -5.00 -26.03 9.31
C ARG A 139 -3.85 -25.05 9.47
N ILE A 140 -3.15 -25.10 10.60
CA ILE A 140 -1.97 -24.24 10.87
C ILE A 140 -0.83 -24.57 9.91
N ALA A 141 -0.59 -25.85 9.61
CA ALA A 141 0.41 -26.27 8.64
C ALA A 141 0.10 -25.71 7.23
N ALA A 142 -1.17 -25.72 6.82
CA ALA A 142 -1.59 -25.11 5.56
C ALA A 142 -1.38 -23.59 5.55
N LEU A 143 -1.80 -22.89 6.62
CA LEU A 143 -1.64 -21.42 6.71
C LEU A 143 -0.17 -20.98 6.79
N THR A 144 0.68 -21.77 7.41
CA THR A 144 2.12 -21.49 7.56
C THR A 144 2.83 -21.26 6.22
N ALA A 145 2.37 -21.90 5.13
CA ALA A 145 2.98 -21.75 3.82
C ALA A 145 2.64 -20.40 3.14
N GLU A 146 1.60 -19.72 3.61
CA GLU A 146 1.02 -18.54 2.95
C GLU A 146 1.06 -17.29 3.82
N VAL A 147 1.31 -17.46 5.13
CA VAL A 147 1.19 -16.42 6.15
C VAL A 147 2.54 -16.14 6.81
N GLU A 148 2.87 -14.86 6.90
CA GLU A 148 3.94 -14.35 7.74
C GLU A 148 3.37 -13.73 9.02
N VAL A 149 4.03 -13.98 10.14
CA VAL A 149 3.66 -13.45 11.46
C VAL A 149 4.88 -12.82 12.11
N GLN A 150 4.73 -11.58 12.56
CA GLN A 150 5.74 -10.84 13.30
C GLN A 150 5.17 -10.41 14.66
N SER A 151 5.82 -10.81 15.75
CA SER A 151 5.50 -10.34 17.10
C SER A 151 6.14 -8.98 17.37
N LEU A 152 5.35 -8.07 17.94
CA LEU A 152 5.76 -6.71 18.31
C LEU A 152 5.32 -6.44 19.75
N SER A 153 6.05 -5.55 20.43
CA SER A 153 5.65 -5.04 21.75
C SER A 153 5.29 -3.56 21.65
N VAL A 154 4.06 -3.22 22.04
CA VAL A 154 3.53 -1.86 22.00
C VAL A 154 3.01 -1.49 23.38
N ALA A 155 3.65 -0.50 24.03
CA ALA A 155 3.28 -0.06 25.38
C ALA A 155 3.18 -1.20 26.42
N GLY A 156 3.98 -2.27 26.26
CA GLY A 156 3.97 -3.44 27.13
C GLY A 156 2.95 -4.51 26.77
N ALA A 157 2.07 -4.27 25.78
CA ALA A 157 1.21 -5.31 25.21
C ALA A 157 1.95 -6.03 24.06
N GLU A 158 1.75 -7.33 23.95
CA GLU A 158 2.17 -8.10 22.78
C GLU A 158 1.09 -8.00 21.71
N VAL A 159 1.53 -7.73 20.48
CA VAL A 159 0.67 -7.70 19.30
C VAL A 159 1.35 -8.44 18.16
N LEU A 160 0.56 -9.01 17.27
CA LEU A 160 1.01 -9.76 16.11
C LEU A 160 0.60 -9.00 14.83
N LEU A 161 1.58 -8.74 13.97
CA LEU A 161 1.34 -8.30 12.59
C LEU A 161 1.37 -9.52 11.69
N CYS A 162 0.26 -9.79 10.99
CA CYS A 162 0.16 -10.95 10.11
C CYS A 162 -0.23 -10.53 8.69
N GLY A 163 0.44 -11.10 7.69
CA GLY A 163 0.13 -10.89 6.29
C GLY A 163 0.00 -12.21 5.53
N ARG A 164 -0.94 -12.27 4.57
CA ARG A 164 -1.11 -13.40 3.64
C ARG A 164 -1.03 -12.94 2.20
N GLY A 165 -0.34 -13.72 1.37
CA GLY A 165 -0.14 -13.42 -0.06
C GLY A 165 1.09 -12.54 -0.32
N GLY A 166 1.11 -11.84 -1.45
CA GLY A 166 2.27 -11.07 -1.91
C GLY A 166 3.32 -11.90 -2.66
N THR A 167 4.41 -11.25 -3.06
CA THR A 167 5.59 -11.93 -3.62
C THR A 167 6.54 -12.33 -2.49
N ALA A 168 7.28 -13.43 -2.65
CA ALA A 168 8.18 -13.96 -1.62
C ALA A 168 9.19 -12.93 -1.06
N GLU A 169 9.65 -11.99 -1.90
CA GLU A 169 10.57 -10.91 -1.50
C GLU A 169 9.88 -9.79 -0.70
N ARG A 170 8.57 -9.59 -0.88
CA ARG A 170 7.78 -8.54 -0.21
C ARG A 170 7.08 -9.03 1.04
N GLY A 171 6.69 -10.30 1.11
CA GLY A 171 6.26 -10.94 2.35
C GLY A 171 7.28 -10.65 3.45
N ALA A 172 8.55 -10.96 3.17
CA ALA A 172 9.70 -10.76 4.07
C ALA A 172 9.94 -9.31 4.55
N SER A 173 9.19 -8.32 4.06
CA SER A 173 9.18 -6.96 4.63
C SER A 173 8.37 -6.88 5.93
N ILE A 174 7.40 -7.77 6.14
CA ILE A 174 6.66 -7.94 7.40
C ILE A 174 7.57 -8.60 8.45
N ALA A 175 8.52 -9.43 8.05
CA ALA A 175 9.42 -10.13 8.98
C ALA A 175 10.59 -9.27 9.52
N ARG A 176 10.79 -8.03 9.04
CA ARG A 176 11.93 -7.16 9.39
C ARG A 176 11.59 -6.07 10.40
#